data_AF-A0A087UFP7-F1
#
_entry.id   AF-A0A087UFP7-F1
#
_cell.length_a   1.000
_cell.length_b   1.000
_cell.length_c   1.000
_cell.angle_alpha   90.00
_cell.angle_beta   90.00
_cell.angle_gamma   90.00
#
_symmetry.space_group_name_H-M   'P 1'
#
loop_
_entity.id
_entity.type
_entity.pdbx_description
1 polymer ?
#
loop_
_entity_poly.entity_id
_entity_poly.type
_entity_poly.pdbx_seq_one_letter_code
_entity_poly.pdbx_strand_id
1 'polypeptide(L)'
;MKGSTFDELGTALTEWLAQVRKETTSVLKSSDRQIFAKFLPPNITALIQPMDQGVIATMKRTYQTKLLMTKIEEGYDLKEFWKHYTILDSIYNIASAWDSVNPSILIKSWRKLIPNVEANNDLTPLSCEENEDVDTPMATLADTVKTVPGGENVDAENINEWLECDVNEPGFECLTDDEIVKKARGQTENEGERSEGEEEPTVQMQKTHKAADC
;
A
#
# COMPACT_ATOMS: atom_id res chain seq x y z
N MET A 1 26.66 20.90 -24.63
CA MET A 1 26.12 21.76 -23.55
C MET A 1 24.72 21.25 -23.15
N LYS A 2 24.63 20.24 -22.27
CA LYS A 2 23.39 19.74 -21.63
C LYS A 2 23.75 19.08 -20.28
N GLY A 3 24.51 19.79 -19.44
CA GLY A 3 24.94 19.30 -18.12
C GLY A 3 24.35 20.08 -16.93
N SER A 4 23.86 21.30 -17.15
CA SER A 4 23.47 22.20 -16.04
C SER A 4 22.19 21.78 -15.31
N THR A 5 21.20 21.26 -16.04
CA THR A 5 19.86 21.07 -15.49
C THR A 5 19.72 19.86 -14.57
N PHE A 6 20.56 18.83 -14.72
CA PHE A 6 20.51 17.64 -13.86
C PHE A 6 21.22 17.88 -12.53
N ASP A 7 22.34 18.60 -12.56
CA ASP A 7 23.09 19.00 -11.37
C ASP A 7 22.33 20.03 -10.52
N GLU A 8 21.58 20.94 -11.16
CA GLU A 8 20.70 21.91 -10.48
C GLU A 8 19.54 21.22 -9.75
N LEU A 9 18.91 20.20 -10.37
CA LEU A 9 17.85 19.42 -9.72
C LEU A 9 18.37 18.58 -8.54
N GLY A 10 19.58 18.01 -8.67
CA GLY A 10 20.24 17.28 -7.58
C GLY A 10 20.57 18.18 -6.39
N THR A 11 21.04 19.40 -6.67
CA THR A 11 21.36 20.40 -5.63
C THR A 11 20.09 20.92 -4.95
N ALA A 12 19.04 21.24 -5.72
CA ALA A 12 17.75 21.65 -5.18
C ALA A 12 17.10 20.56 -4.31
N LEU A 13 17.23 19.28 -4.70
CA LEU A 13 16.74 18.17 -3.90
C LEU A 13 17.52 18.00 -2.59
N THR A 14 18.85 18.18 -2.60
CA THR A 14 19.67 18.06 -1.39
C THR A 14 19.45 19.22 -0.42
N GLU A 15 19.31 20.45 -0.93
CA GLU A 15 18.95 21.62 -0.13
C GLU A 15 17.54 21.49 0.46
N TRP A 16 16.59 21.00 -0.34
CA TRP A 16 15.23 20.71 0.12
C TRP A 16 15.24 19.63 1.22
N LEU A 17 15.95 18.52 1.04
CA LEU A 17 16.11 17.47 2.06
C LEU A 17 16.75 18.03 3.35
N ALA A 18 17.71 18.95 3.24
CA ALA A 18 18.33 19.60 4.40
C ALA A 18 17.35 20.54 5.13
N GLN A 19 16.50 21.26 4.39
CA GLN A 19 15.45 22.11 4.97
C GLN A 19 14.36 21.28 5.65
N VAL A 20 13.89 20.22 5.01
CA VAL A 20 12.95 19.23 5.59
C VAL A 20 13.53 18.62 6.87
N ARG A 21 14.83 18.31 6.90
CA ARG A 21 15.53 17.80 8.09
C ARG A 21 15.53 18.81 9.24
N LYS A 22 15.62 20.11 8.96
CA LYS A 22 15.61 21.16 9.99
C LYS A 22 14.21 21.30 10.61
N GLU A 23 13.15 21.20 9.81
CA GLU A 23 11.76 21.33 10.27
C GLU A 23 11.25 20.10 11.03
N THR A 24 11.70 18.90 10.64
CA THR A 24 11.38 17.61 11.31
C THR A 24 12.02 17.43 12.70
N THR A 25 12.78 18.40 13.21
CA THR A 25 13.41 18.34 14.55
C THR A 25 12.46 18.66 15.71
N SER A 26 11.26 19.18 15.44
CA SER A 26 10.21 19.33 16.45
C SER A 26 9.58 17.96 16.75
N VAL A 27 10.07 17.30 17.81
CA VAL A 27 9.62 15.96 18.19
C VAL A 27 8.68 16.07 19.38
N LEU A 28 7.40 15.72 19.19
CA LEU A 28 6.48 15.48 20.30
C LEU A 28 6.84 14.15 20.95
N LYS A 29 6.78 14.09 22.29
CA LYS A 29 7.09 12.88 23.06
C LYS A 29 5.91 12.54 23.96
N SER A 30 5.58 11.26 24.07
CA SER A 30 4.68 10.78 25.12
C SER A 30 5.26 11.03 26.52
N SER A 31 4.42 11.01 27.54
CA SER A 31 4.84 11.22 28.94
C SER A 31 5.86 10.19 29.42
N ASP A 32 5.74 8.94 28.95
CA ASP A 32 6.69 7.85 29.20
C ASP A 32 7.94 7.89 28.31
N ARG A 33 7.97 8.82 27.33
CA ARG A 33 9.04 9.00 26.33
C ARG A 33 9.32 7.76 25.46
N GLN A 34 8.37 6.84 25.35
CA GLN A 34 8.50 5.66 24.48
C GLN A 34 8.01 5.91 23.06
N ILE A 35 7.14 6.91 22.86
CA ILE A 35 6.59 7.27 21.55
C ILE A 35 7.02 8.68 21.20
N PHE A 36 7.47 8.84 19.95
CA PHE A 36 7.93 10.10 19.39
C PHE A 36 7.15 10.37 18.10
N ALA A 37 6.60 11.58 17.95
CA ALA A 37 6.00 12.01 16.70
C ALA A 37 6.84 13.13 16.08
N LYS A 38 7.14 13.01 14.78
CA LYS A 38 7.87 14.01 14.00
C LYS A 38 6.90 14.69 13.03
N PHE A 39 6.95 16.01 12.95
CA PHE A 39 6.20 16.75 11.95
C PHE A 39 6.87 16.61 10.59
N LEU A 40 6.10 16.15 9.61
CA LEU A 40 6.48 16.17 8.20
C LEU A 40 6.05 17.52 7.61
N PRO A 41 6.89 18.20 6.79
CA PRO A 41 6.49 19.37 6.01
C PRO A 41 5.16 19.17 5.24
N PRO A 42 4.46 20.24 4.86
CA PRO A 42 3.33 20.13 3.94
C PRO A 42 3.79 19.75 2.51
N ASN A 43 2.92 19.09 1.73
CA ASN A 43 3.11 18.69 0.32
C ASN A 43 4.14 17.56 0.03
N ILE A 44 4.27 16.57 0.91
CA ILE A 44 5.20 15.45 0.74
C ILE A 44 4.56 14.10 0.39
N THR A 45 3.28 14.13 0.06
CA THR A 45 2.38 12.98 0.05
C THR A 45 2.73 11.86 -0.92
N ALA A 46 3.72 12.00 -1.81
CA ALA A 46 4.27 10.87 -2.58
C ALA A 46 5.81 10.76 -2.49
N LEU A 47 6.54 11.88 -2.41
CA LEU A 47 8.00 11.86 -2.51
C LEU A 47 8.70 11.24 -1.28
N ILE A 48 8.02 11.24 -0.13
CA ILE A 48 8.59 10.82 1.17
C ILE A 48 7.80 9.68 1.83
N GLN A 49 6.59 9.34 1.36
CA GLN A 49 5.84 8.23 1.93
C GLN A 49 6.59 6.90 1.70
N PRO A 50 7.08 6.22 2.74
CA PRO A 50 7.87 5.00 2.57
C PRO A 50 7.10 3.88 1.87
N MET A 51 5.80 3.78 2.14
CA MET A 51 4.94 2.78 1.51
C MET A 51 4.89 2.92 -0.02
N ASP A 52 4.99 4.15 -0.53
CA ASP A 52 4.99 4.47 -1.96
C ASP A 52 6.39 4.36 -2.59
N GLN A 53 7.45 4.07 -1.82
CA GLN A 53 8.82 3.85 -2.33
C GLN A 53 9.04 2.38 -2.76
N GLY A 54 8.01 1.75 -3.29
CA GLY A 54 8.07 0.37 -3.80
C GLY A 54 7.50 -0.70 -2.87
N VAL A 55 7.22 -0.42 -1.59
CA VAL A 55 6.63 -1.43 -0.67
C VAL A 55 5.26 -1.88 -1.17
N ILE A 56 4.36 -0.93 -1.45
CA ILE A 56 3.02 -1.22 -1.98
C ILE A 56 3.12 -1.89 -3.35
N ALA A 57 3.96 -1.37 -4.24
CA ALA A 57 4.12 -1.91 -5.59
C ALA A 57 4.60 -3.36 -5.58
N THR A 58 5.62 -3.70 -4.78
CA THR A 58 6.12 -5.07 -4.65
C THR A 58 5.07 -6.00 -4.04
N MET A 59 4.35 -5.54 -3.02
CA MET A 59 3.28 -6.32 -2.39
C MET A 59 2.17 -6.65 -3.39
N LYS A 60 1.68 -5.65 -4.15
CA LYS A 60 0.64 -5.82 -5.19
C LYS A 60 1.09 -6.81 -6.26
N ARG A 61 2.30 -6.60 -6.80
CA ARG A 61 2.88 -7.46 -7.82
C ARG A 61 3.03 -8.90 -7.33
N THR A 62 3.48 -9.09 -6.08
CA THR A 62 3.61 -10.43 -5.49
C THR A 62 2.26 -11.10 -5.29
N TYR A 63 1.26 -10.35 -4.81
CA TYR A 63 -0.12 -10.84 -4.68
C TYR A 63 -0.66 -11.32 -6.03
N GLN A 64 -0.54 -10.48 -7.08
CA GLN A 64 -1.02 -10.80 -8.42
C GLN A 64 -0.27 -12.02 -8.99
N THR A 65 1.06 -12.02 -8.96
CA THR A 65 1.87 -13.14 -9.47
C THR A 65 1.53 -14.47 -8.77
N LYS A 66 1.39 -14.47 -7.43
CA LYS A 66 0.98 -15.68 -6.68
C LYS A 66 -0.44 -16.11 -7.03
N LEU A 67 -1.37 -15.16 -7.11
CA LEU A 67 -2.75 -15.42 -7.50
C LEU A 67 -2.81 -16.08 -8.88
N LEU A 68 -1.96 -15.66 -9.82
CA LEU A 68 -1.88 -16.27 -11.13
C LEU A 68 -1.28 -17.68 -11.08
N MET A 69 -0.13 -17.85 -10.42
CA MET A 69 0.61 -19.12 -10.39
C MET A 69 -0.11 -20.23 -9.64
N THR A 70 -0.60 -19.97 -8.42
CA THR A 70 -1.35 -20.96 -7.65
C THR A 70 -2.56 -21.50 -8.42
N LYS A 71 -3.13 -20.69 -9.31
CA LYS A 71 -4.35 -21.03 -10.03
C LYS A 71 -4.12 -21.73 -11.35
N ILE A 72 -2.97 -21.49 -11.99
CA ILE A 72 -2.51 -22.33 -13.09
C ILE A 72 -2.17 -23.73 -12.59
N GLU A 73 -1.52 -23.84 -11.42
CA GLU A 73 -1.15 -25.13 -10.82
C GLU A 73 -2.36 -25.97 -10.38
N GLU A 74 -3.45 -25.34 -9.93
CA GLU A 74 -4.68 -26.03 -9.54
C GLU A 74 -5.53 -26.52 -10.74
N GLY A 75 -5.23 -26.09 -11.97
CA GLY A 75 -5.84 -26.62 -13.21
C GLY A 75 -7.30 -26.25 -13.45
N TYR A 76 -7.81 -25.21 -12.79
CA TYR A 76 -9.20 -24.76 -12.94
C TYR A 76 -9.42 -23.94 -14.22
N ASP A 77 -10.64 -24.03 -14.79
CA ASP A 77 -11.15 -23.03 -15.73
C ASP A 77 -11.20 -21.66 -15.02
N LEU A 78 -10.61 -20.63 -15.63
CA LEU A 78 -10.53 -19.28 -15.05
C LEU A 78 -11.91 -18.74 -14.64
N LYS A 79 -12.95 -19.08 -15.40
CA LYS A 79 -14.32 -18.64 -15.12
C LYS A 79 -14.92 -19.32 -13.88
N GLU A 80 -14.56 -20.58 -13.65
CA GLU A 80 -15.01 -21.32 -12.47
C GLU A 80 -14.23 -20.90 -11.22
N PHE A 81 -12.96 -20.56 -11.38
CA PHE A 81 -12.15 -19.98 -10.32
C PHE A 81 -12.77 -18.71 -9.73
N TRP A 82 -13.07 -17.72 -10.57
CA TRP A 82 -13.64 -16.44 -10.10
C TRP A 82 -14.99 -16.58 -9.41
N LYS A 83 -15.75 -17.65 -9.68
CA LYS A 83 -17.02 -17.92 -8.98
C LYS A 83 -16.82 -18.42 -7.55
N HIS A 84 -15.72 -19.11 -7.28
CA HIS A 84 -15.42 -19.69 -5.98
C HIS A 84 -14.44 -18.84 -5.16
N TYR A 85 -13.81 -17.84 -5.79
CA TYR A 85 -12.86 -16.97 -5.12
C TYR A 85 -13.54 -16.09 -4.07
N THR A 86 -13.10 -16.22 -2.81
CA THR A 86 -13.71 -15.52 -1.68
C THR A 86 -12.85 -14.36 -1.18
N ILE A 87 -13.47 -13.48 -0.39
CA ILE A 87 -12.76 -12.44 0.36
C ILE A 87 -11.76 -13.07 1.35
N LEU A 88 -12.08 -14.24 1.92
CA LEU A 88 -11.19 -14.94 2.84
C LEU A 88 -9.89 -15.36 2.14
N ASP A 89 -10.00 -15.91 0.93
CA ASP A 89 -8.84 -16.26 0.10
C ASP A 89 -8.00 -15.02 -0.23
N SER A 90 -8.67 -13.90 -0.51
CA SER A 90 -8.01 -12.60 -0.76
C SER A 90 -7.19 -12.15 0.46
N ILE A 91 -7.73 -12.27 1.67
CA ILE A 91 -7.03 -11.90 2.91
C ILE A 91 -5.80 -12.77 3.12
N TYR A 92 -5.90 -14.09 2.92
CA TYR A 92 -4.74 -14.99 3.04
C TYR A 92 -3.66 -14.68 2.01
N ASN A 93 -4.05 -14.37 0.78
CA ASN A 93 -3.11 -13.98 -0.27
C ASN A 93 -2.41 -12.65 0.05
N ILE A 94 -3.14 -11.66 0.59
CA ILE A 94 -2.57 -10.38 1.05
C ILE A 94 -1.54 -10.63 2.16
N ALA A 95 -1.86 -11.47 3.15
CA ALA A 95 -0.93 -11.82 4.22
C ALA A 95 0.33 -12.50 3.66
N SER A 96 0.15 -13.48 2.76
CA SER A 96 1.27 -14.17 2.12
C SER A 96 2.13 -13.25 1.25
N ALA A 97 1.51 -12.27 0.58
CA ALA A 97 2.22 -11.27 -0.21
C ALA A 97 3.05 -10.33 0.68
N TRP A 98 2.49 -9.88 1.81
CA TRP A 98 3.20 -9.07 2.80
C TRP A 98 4.42 -9.80 3.36
N ASP A 99 4.27 -11.07 3.74
CA ASP A 99 5.36 -11.89 4.29
C ASP A 99 6.50 -12.12 3.28
N SER A 100 6.23 -11.92 1.98
CA SER A 100 7.23 -12.06 0.91
C SER A 100 7.94 -10.74 0.59
N VAL A 101 7.49 -9.61 1.13
CA VAL A 101 8.16 -8.33 0.95
C VAL A 101 9.53 -8.38 1.63
N ASN A 102 10.59 -8.22 0.83
CA ASN A 102 11.95 -8.31 1.33
C ASN A 102 12.22 -7.20 2.37
N PRO A 103 12.77 -7.52 3.56
CA PRO A 103 13.14 -6.51 4.56
C PRO A 103 14.03 -5.39 4.00
N SER A 104 14.84 -5.68 2.98
CA SER A 104 15.67 -4.66 2.32
C SER A 104 14.85 -3.59 1.60
N ILE A 105 13.68 -3.92 1.03
CA ILE A 105 12.75 -2.94 0.44
C ILE A 105 12.22 -2.02 1.53
N LEU A 106 11.81 -2.59 2.66
CA LEU A 106 11.37 -1.81 3.81
C LEU A 106 12.49 -0.86 4.25
N ILE A 107 13.70 -1.35 4.49
CA ILE A 107 14.84 -0.50 4.91
C ILE A 107 15.12 0.61 3.88
N LYS A 108 15.18 0.28 2.59
CA LYS A 108 15.42 1.25 1.50
C LYS A 108 14.32 2.32 1.45
N SER A 109 13.06 1.94 1.66
CA SER A 109 11.91 2.86 1.62
C SER A 109 11.99 3.96 2.68
N TRP A 110 12.57 3.67 3.85
CA TRP A 110 12.70 4.63 4.94
C TRP A 110 13.95 5.50 4.87
N ARG A 111 14.91 5.20 3.98
CA ARG A 111 16.22 5.87 3.91
C ARG A 111 16.13 7.39 3.75
N LYS A 112 15.12 7.89 3.03
CA LYS A 112 14.88 9.33 2.84
C LYS A 112 14.42 10.05 4.11
N LEU A 113 13.69 9.36 4.99
CA LEU A 113 13.18 9.88 6.26
C LEU A 113 14.12 9.66 7.43
N ILE A 114 14.79 8.50 7.45
CA ILE A 114 15.65 8.05 8.54
C ILE A 114 17.03 7.73 7.93
N PRO A 115 17.92 8.73 7.84
CA PRO A 115 19.30 8.51 7.43
C PRO A 115 19.97 7.50 8.37
N ASN A 116 20.77 6.60 7.81
CA ASN A 116 21.45 5.52 8.55
C ASN A 116 20.51 4.53 9.26
N VAL A 117 19.32 4.29 8.73
CA VAL A 117 18.44 3.19 9.18
C VAL A 117 19.16 1.84 9.22
N GLU A 118 20.12 1.62 8.32
CA GLU A 118 20.96 0.41 8.25
C GLU A 118 21.96 0.30 9.42
N ALA A 119 22.38 1.42 10.03
CA ALA A 119 23.39 1.45 11.09
C ALA A 119 22.81 1.34 12.51
N ASN A 120 21.50 1.54 12.67
CA ASN A 120 20.80 1.48 13.97
C ASN A 120 20.21 0.09 14.28
N ASN A 121 20.39 -0.87 13.37
CA ASN A 121 19.94 -2.23 13.58
C ASN A 121 21.00 -3.01 14.37
N ASP A 122 20.76 -3.21 15.66
CA ASP A 122 21.32 -4.33 16.45
C ASP A 122 20.79 -5.70 15.96
N LEU A 123 19.92 -5.69 14.95
CA LEU A 123 19.62 -6.87 14.15
C LEU A 123 20.89 -7.19 13.37
N THR A 124 21.50 -8.33 13.69
CA THR A 124 22.62 -8.97 12.97
C THR A 124 22.64 -8.56 11.51
N PRO A 125 23.81 -8.29 10.89
CA PRO A 125 23.90 -8.07 9.46
C PRO A 125 23.28 -9.28 8.76
N LEU A 126 21.99 -9.19 8.45
CA LEU A 126 21.39 -9.99 7.42
C LEU A 126 22.21 -9.56 6.24
N SER A 127 23.11 -10.45 5.81
CA SER A 127 23.68 -10.38 4.49
C SER A 127 22.50 -10.16 3.56
N CYS A 128 22.28 -8.90 3.23
CA CYS A 128 21.37 -8.49 2.19
C CYS A 128 22.12 -8.89 0.93
N GLU A 129 22.22 -10.21 0.70
CA GLU A 129 22.37 -10.68 -0.65
C GLU A 129 21.27 -9.94 -1.40
N GLU A 130 21.70 -9.26 -2.47
CA GLU A 130 20.83 -8.70 -3.49
C GLU A 130 20.02 -9.86 -4.04
N ASN A 131 19.07 -10.34 -3.26
CA ASN A 131 17.95 -11.10 -3.74
C ASN A 131 17.21 -10.02 -4.50
N GLU A 132 17.55 -9.90 -5.79
CA GLU A 132 16.60 -9.54 -6.81
C GLU A 132 15.26 -10.09 -6.34
N ASP A 133 14.29 -9.19 -6.19
CA ASP A 133 12.90 -9.59 -6.00
C ASP A 133 12.67 -10.83 -6.85
N VAL A 134 12.00 -11.86 -6.31
CA VAL A 134 11.62 -13.05 -7.08
C VAL A 134 10.56 -12.60 -8.09
N ASP A 135 11.00 -11.81 -9.06
CA ASP A 135 10.23 -11.21 -10.11
C ASP A 135 10.23 -12.28 -11.17
N THR A 136 9.23 -13.14 -11.08
CA THR A 136 9.06 -14.18 -12.08
C THR A 136 8.93 -13.48 -13.43
N PRO A 137 9.80 -13.77 -14.41
CA PRO A 137 9.79 -13.02 -15.66
C PRO A 137 8.41 -13.05 -16.31
N MET A 138 7.99 -11.91 -16.84
CA MET A 138 6.69 -11.74 -17.50
C MET A 138 6.42 -12.82 -18.57
N ALA A 139 7.47 -13.17 -19.31
CA ALA A 139 7.43 -14.22 -20.33
C ALA A 139 7.12 -15.60 -19.72
N THR A 140 7.69 -15.91 -18.56
CA THR A 140 7.42 -17.16 -17.83
C THR A 140 5.98 -17.19 -17.34
N LEU A 141 5.44 -16.09 -16.82
CA LEU A 141 4.03 -15.99 -16.44
C LEU A 141 3.11 -16.20 -17.65
N ALA A 142 3.37 -15.52 -18.76
CA ALA A 142 2.59 -15.64 -19.98
C ALA A 142 2.60 -17.08 -20.52
N ASP A 143 3.78 -17.73 -20.55
CA ASP A 143 3.89 -19.12 -21.00
C ASP A 143 3.13 -20.08 -20.09
N THR A 144 3.09 -19.81 -18.79
CA THR A 144 2.31 -20.61 -17.83
C THR A 144 0.81 -20.42 -18.06
N VAL A 145 0.34 -19.19 -18.30
CA VAL A 145 -1.08 -18.89 -18.57
C VAL A 145 -1.57 -19.53 -19.87
N LYS A 146 -0.75 -19.56 -20.93
CA LYS A 146 -1.10 -20.21 -22.21
C LYS A 146 -1.45 -21.70 -22.09
N THR A 147 -1.04 -22.35 -20.99
CA THR A 147 -1.34 -23.77 -20.76
C THR A 147 -2.77 -24.00 -20.23
N VAL A 148 -3.44 -22.95 -19.76
CA VAL A 148 -4.80 -23.02 -19.19
C VAL A 148 -5.85 -22.72 -20.27
N PRO A 149 -6.99 -23.44 -20.30
CA PRO A 149 -8.09 -23.11 -21.20
C PRO A 149 -8.53 -21.65 -21.06
N GLY A 150 -8.56 -20.92 -22.18
CA GLY A 150 -8.90 -19.49 -22.23
C GLY A 150 -7.70 -18.54 -22.07
N GLY A 151 -6.48 -19.06 -21.85
CA GLY A 151 -5.24 -18.29 -21.76
C GLY A 151 -4.41 -18.28 -23.06
N GLU A 152 -4.88 -18.90 -24.14
CA GLU A 152 -4.05 -19.25 -25.32
C GLU A 152 -3.49 -18.02 -26.06
N ASN A 153 -4.20 -16.88 -25.97
CA ASN A 153 -3.81 -15.63 -26.63
C ASN A 153 -3.11 -14.64 -25.70
N VAL A 154 -2.77 -15.05 -24.47
CA VAL A 154 -2.10 -14.17 -23.50
C VAL A 154 -0.62 -14.08 -23.83
N ASP A 155 -0.13 -12.86 -24.05
CA ASP A 155 1.29 -12.57 -24.22
C ASP A 155 1.88 -11.81 -23.00
N ALA A 156 3.18 -11.51 -23.07
CA ALA A 156 3.86 -10.81 -21.99
C ALA A 156 3.35 -9.37 -21.78
N GLU A 157 2.84 -8.72 -22.83
CA GLU A 157 2.27 -7.38 -22.72
C GLU A 157 0.95 -7.41 -21.95
N ASN A 158 0.10 -8.42 -22.22
CA ASN A 158 -1.14 -8.61 -21.47
C ASN A 158 -0.89 -8.85 -19.97
N ILE A 159 0.15 -9.63 -19.63
CA ILE A 159 0.53 -9.83 -18.22
C ILE A 159 1.03 -8.51 -17.61
N ASN A 160 1.83 -7.73 -18.33
CA ASN A 160 2.30 -6.44 -17.82
C ASN A 160 1.13 -5.47 -17.58
N GLU A 161 0.21 -5.35 -18.54
CA GLU A 161 -1.00 -4.55 -18.41
C GLU A 161 -1.85 -4.99 -17.21
N TRP A 162 -1.93 -6.30 -16.95
CA TRP A 162 -2.63 -6.82 -15.78
C TRP A 162 -1.92 -6.51 -14.46
N LEU A 163 -0.60 -6.64 -14.39
CA LEU A 163 0.16 -6.27 -13.18
C LEU A 163 0.07 -4.77 -12.89
N GLU A 164 0.02 -3.94 -13.93
CA GLU A 164 -0.03 -2.48 -13.81
C GLU A 164 -1.46 -1.90 -13.92
N CYS A 165 -2.49 -2.74 -13.81
CA CYS A 165 -3.88 -2.34 -14.06
C CYS A 165 -4.38 -1.23 -13.12
N ASP A 166 -3.81 -1.11 -11.94
CA ASP A 166 -4.19 -0.14 -10.92
C ASP A 166 -3.24 1.07 -10.82
N VAL A 167 -2.27 1.23 -11.75
CA VAL A 167 -1.26 2.30 -11.68
C VAL A 167 -1.86 3.70 -11.71
N ASN A 168 -3.03 3.85 -12.33
CA ASN A 168 -3.77 5.10 -12.42
C ASN A 168 -4.96 5.16 -11.45
N GLU A 169 -5.18 4.13 -10.64
CA GLU A 169 -6.26 4.09 -9.68
C GLU A 169 -5.82 4.78 -8.38
N PRO A 170 -6.54 5.79 -7.88
CA PRO A 170 -6.16 6.52 -6.68
C PRO A 170 -6.14 5.63 -5.42
N GLY A 171 -6.78 4.45 -5.45
CA GLY A 171 -6.81 3.51 -4.33
C GLY A 171 -7.74 3.93 -3.19
N PHE A 172 -8.51 5.00 -3.39
CA PHE A 172 -9.55 5.49 -2.48
C PHE A 172 -10.74 6.01 -3.28
N GLU A 173 -11.92 5.99 -2.63
CA GLU A 173 -13.15 6.53 -3.22
C GLU A 173 -13.04 8.06 -3.32
N CYS A 174 -12.94 8.59 -4.55
CA CYS A 174 -13.02 10.02 -4.82
C CYS A 174 -14.50 10.45 -4.83
N LEU A 175 -15.04 10.76 -3.66
CA LEU A 175 -16.37 11.33 -3.56
C LEU A 175 -16.38 12.79 -4.04
N THR A 176 -17.34 13.12 -4.88
CA THR A 176 -17.66 14.52 -5.21
C THR A 176 -18.27 15.23 -4.00
N ASP A 177 -18.18 16.56 -3.95
CA ASP A 177 -18.76 17.36 -2.87
C ASP A 177 -20.25 17.03 -2.65
N ASP A 178 -21.00 16.79 -3.72
CA ASP A 178 -22.41 16.42 -3.67
C ASP A 178 -22.63 15.04 -3.02
N GLU A 179 -21.78 14.05 -3.32
CA GLU A 179 -21.83 12.71 -2.71
C GLU A 179 -21.38 12.73 -1.25
N ILE A 180 -20.38 13.55 -0.89
CA ILE A 180 -19.96 13.76 0.49
C ILE A 180 -21.12 14.35 1.29
N VAL A 181 -21.77 15.39 0.75
CA VAL A 181 -22.93 16.02 1.39
C VAL A 181 -24.09 15.04 1.52
N LYS A 182 -24.33 14.18 0.50
CA LYS A 182 -25.35 13.13 0.53
C LYS A 182 -25.07 12.07 1.61
N LYS A 183 -23.83 11.55 1.68
CA LYS A 183 -23.40 10.59 2.72
C LYS A 183 -23.44 11.20 4.12
N ALA A 184 -22.99 12.44 4.29
CA ALA A 184 -23.04 13.16 5.57
C ALA A 184 -24.48 13.44 6.06
N ARG A 185 -25.44 13.59 5.13
CA ARG A 185 -26.87 13.75 5.43
C ARG A 185 -27.60 12.43 5.64
N GLY A 186 -26.93 11.27 5.53
CA GLY A 186 -27.53 9.95 5.73
C GLY A 186 -28.53 9.55 4.63
N GLN A 187 -28.46 10.18 3.45
CA GLN A 187 -29.35 9.89 2.33
C GLN A 187 -28.73 8.81 1.43
N THR A 188 -28.62 7.58 1.92
CA THR A 188 -28.40 6.43 1.03
C THR A 188 -29.72 6.12 0.33
N GLU A 189 -29.72 6.07 -0.99
CA GLU A 189 -30.88 5.63 -1.78
C GLU A 189 -31.20 4.18 -1.39
N ASN A 190 -32.23 4.05 -0.55
CA ASN A 190 -32.85 2.80 -0.18
C ASN A 190 -33.81 2.45 -1.33
N GLU A 191 -33.35 1.71 -2.34
CA GLU A 191 -34.26 1.01 -3.23
C GLU A 191 -34.92 -0.12 -2.41
N GLY A 192 -36.21 0.05 -2.10
CA GLY A 192 -37.04 -0.87 -1.31
C GLY A 192 -37.08 -2.29 -1.91
N GLU A 193 -37.37 -3.33 -1.12
CA GLU A 193 -38.69 -3.56 -0.52
C GLU A 193 -38.65 -4.22 0.89
N ARG A 194 -39.21 -3.49 1.87
CA ARG A 194 -40.31 -3.85 2.80
C ARG A 194 -40.17 -4.95 3.90
N SER A 195 -40.10 -4.44 5.15
CA SER A 195 -40.89 -4.81 6.37
C SER A 195 -40.53 -6.11 7.12
N GLU A 196 -40.43 -6.20 8.46
CA GLU A 196 -40.88 -5.39 9.61
C GLU A 196 -40.13 -5.91 10.87
N GLY A 197 -39.88 -5.07 11.88
CA GLY A 197 -39.57 -5.50 13.26
C GLY A 197 -38.35 -4.86 13.95
N GLU A 198 -38.60 -3.73 14.64
CA GLU A 198 -38.24 -3.39 16.05
C GLU A 198 -36.97 -4.03 16.66
N GLU A 199 -35.98 -3.36 17.27
CA GLU A 199 -35.91 -2.21 18.20
C GLU A 199 -34.47 -1.61 18.20
N GLU A 200 -34.33 -0.28 18.30
CA GLU A 200 -33.06 0.39 18.64
C GLU A 200 -32.74 0.29 20.13
N PRO A 201 -31.44 0.29 20.51
CA PRO A 201 -31.02 0.95 21.75
C PRO A 201 -30.13 2.16 21.43
N THR A 202 -30.71 3.34 21.65
CA THR A 202 -30.03 4.63 21.84
C THR A 202 -28.88 4.52 22.85
N VAL A 203 -27.64 4.80 22.45
CA VAL A 203 -26.51 4.97 23.38
C VAL A 203 -26.28 6.47 23.60
N GLN A 204 -26.66 6.95 24.78
CA GLN A 204 -26.37 8.31 25.24
C GLN A 204 -24.89 8.44 25.61
N MET A 205 -24.21 9.40 25.00
CA MET A 205 -22.82 9.74 25.30
C MET A 205 -22.76 10.57 26.59
N GLN A 206 -22.48 9.92 27.73
CA GLN A 206 -22.23 10.63 28.99
C GLN A 206 -20.86 11.31 28.96
N LYS A 207 -20.85 12.64 28.91
CA LYS A 207 -19.69 13.46 29.28
C LYS A 207 -19.54 13.44 30.80
N THR A 208 -18.41 12.96 31.30
CA THR A 208 -17.97 13.28 32.65
C THR A 208 -16.60 13.93 32.63
N HIS A 209 -16.58 15.25 32.74
CA HIS A 209 -15.44 15.97 33.28
C HIS A 209 -15.37 15.69 34.78
N LYS A 210 -14.20 15.32 35.29
CA LYS A 210 -13.86 15.58 36.68
C LYS A 210 -12.37 15.89 36.81
N ALA A 211 -12.09 17.15 37.13
CA ALA A 211 -10.82 17.58 37.69
C ALA A 211 -10.65 16.97 39.08
N ALA A 212 -9.43 16.60 39.44
CA ALA A 212 -9.04 16.38 40.82
C ALA A 212 -7.67 17.03 41.02
N ASP A 213 -7.69 18.09 41.83
CA ASP A 213 -6.54 18.61 42.54
C ASP A 213 -5.93 17.52 43.43
N CYS A 214 -4.61 17.40 43.37
CA CYS A 214 -3.68 17.12 44.48
C CYS A 214 -2.24 17.22 43.94
#